data_AF-A0A2E8RV18-F1
#
_entry.id   AF-A0A2E8RV18-F1
#
_cell.length_a   1.000
_cell.length_b   1.000
_cell.length_c   1.000
_cell.angle_alpha   90.00
_cell.angle_beta   90.00
_cell.angle_gamma   90.00
#
_symmetry.space_group_name_H-M   'P 1'
#
loop_
_entity.id
_entity.type
_entity.pdbx_description
1 polymer ?
#
loop_
_entity_poly.entity_id
_entity_poly.type
_entity_poly.pdbx_seq_one_letter_code
_entity_poly.pdbx_strand_id
1 'polypeptide(L)'
;MLLLSRKPGQGIRIGSDIIITVKEVRGRQVRLGIEAPGEVPVYREEIYRAIQEANRDAVARDDSMQSIYDIFKNPKPESKPDTTEDQ
;
A
#
# COMPACT_ATOMS: atom_id res chain seq x y z
N MET A 1 14.10 -8.44 18.35
CA MET A 1 13.02 -9.36 17.92
C MET A 1 12.68 -10.28 19.09
N LEU A 2 11.40 -10.44 19.42
CA LEU A 2 10.91 -11.36 20.48
C LEU A 2 10.11 -12.48 19.82
N LEU A 3 10.39 -13.74 20.19
CA LEU A 3 9.72 -14.92 19.61
C LEU A 3 8.75 -15.53 20.62
N LEU A 4 7.50 -15.71 20.22
CA LEU A 4 6.45 -16.31 21.05
C LEU A 4 5.68 -17.34 20.22
N SER A 5 5.57 -18.56 20.72
CA SER A 5 4.72 -19.60 20.12
C SER A 5 3.34 -19.60 20.76
N ARG A 6 2.29 -19.50 19.95
CA ARG A 6 0.88 -19.52 20.38
C ARG A 6 0.11 -20.63 19.67
N LYS A 7 -0.82 -21.26 20.38
CA LYS A 7 -1.80 -22.19 19.79
C LYS A 7 -3.00 -21.41 19.22
N PRO A 8 -3.79 -22.02 18.30
CA PRO A 8 -5.07 -21.44 17.90
C PRO A 8 -5.94 -21.08 19.11
N GLY A 9 -6.56 -19.90 19.09
CA GLY A 9 -7.33 -19.32 20.19
C GLY A 9 -6.51 -18.51 21.19
N GLN A 10 -5.17 -18.56 21.15
CA GLN A 10 -4.32 -17.77 22.05
C GLN A 10 -3.88 -16.46 21.39
N GLY A 11 -3.67 -15.43 22.23
CA GLY A 11 -3.25 -14.10 21.80
C GLY A 11 -1.90 -13.65 22.38
N ILE A 12 -1.36 -12.60 21.76
CA ILE A 12 -0.19 -11.83 22.16
C ILE A 12 -0.68 -10.39 22.31
N ARG A 13 -0.42 -9.77 23.46
CA ARG A 13 -0.74 -8.36 23.71
C ARG A 13 0.53 -7.52 23.57
N ILE A 14 0.41 -6.37 22.90
CA ILE A 14 1.47 -5.37 22.76
C ILE A 14 0.94 -4.08 23.37
N GLY A 15 1.61 -3.60 24.43
CA GLY A 15 1.13 -2.44 25.20
C GLY A 15 -0.25 -2.68 25.83
N SER A 16 -1.07 -1.64 25.88
CA SER A 16 -2.46 -1.68 26.37
C SER A 16 -3.46 -2.06 25.28
N ASP A 17 -3.24 -1.62 24.04
CA ASP A 17 -4.34 -1.48 23.07
C ASP A 17 -4.25 -2.41 21.86
N ILE A 18 -3.13 -3.14 21.69
CA ILE A 18 -2.94 -4.04 20.55
C ILE A 18 -2.98 -5.49 21.00
N ILE A 19 -3.83 -6.29 20.35
CA ILE A 19 -3.98 -7.73 20.59
C ILE A 19 -3.87 -8.48 19.25
N ILE A 20 -2.94 -9.42 19.17
CA ILE A 20 -2.77 -10.32 18.04
C ILE A 20 -3.21 -11.72 18.46
N THR A 21 -4.25 -12.25 17.85
CA THR A 21 -4.82 -13.57 18.16
C THR A 21 -4.60 -14.54 17.02
N VAL A 22 -4.11 -15.74 17.30
CA VAL A 22 -4.05 -16.82 16.32
C VAL A 22 -5.45 -17.40 16.18
N LYS A 23 -6.16 -17.15 15.07
CA LYS A 23 -7.53 -17.64 14.87
C LYS A 23 -7.53 -19.10 14.42
N GLU A 24 -6.78 -19.42 13.37
CA GLU A 24 -6.65 -20.78 12.85
C GLU A 24 -5.28 -20.99 12.18
N VAL A 25 -4.87 -22.25 12.10
CA VAL A 25 -3.69 -22.67 11.32
C VAL A 25 -4.17 -23.70 10.31
N ARG A 26 -3.95 -23.42 9.02
CA ARG A 26 -4.29 -24.31 7.90
C ARG A 26 -3.04 -24.62 7.09
N GLY A 27 -2.46 -25.80 7.33
CA GLY A 27 -1.24 -26.22 6.65
C GLY A 27 -0.10 -25.22 6.87
N ARG A 28 0.26 -24.47 5.82
CA ARG A 28 1.31 -23.44 5.85
C ARG A 28 0.80 -22.02 6.10
N GLN A 29 -0.51 -21.81 6.13
CA GLN A 29 -1.11 -20.49 6.35
C GLN A 29 -1.62 -20.38 7.79
N VAL A 30 -1.46 -19.19 8.37
CA VAL A 30 -1.96 -18.85 9.70
C VAL A 30 -2.89 -17.66 9.55
N ARG A 31 -4.11 -17.78 10.08
CA ARG A 31 -5.05 -16.66 10.15
C ARG A 31 -4.86 -15.94 11.47
N LEU A 32 -4.43 -14.68 11.39
CA LEU A 32 -4.25 -13.81 12.55
C LEU A 32 -5.42 -12.84 12.63
N GLY A 33 -5.98 -12.66 13.83
CA GLY A 33 -6.84 -11.53 14.16
C GLY A 33 -5.98 -10.46 14.83
N ILE A 34 -6.10 -9.21 14.38
CA ILE A 34 -5.38 -8.09 14.95
C ILE A 34 -6.43 -7.08 15.40
N GLU A 35 -6.43 -6.78 16.69
CA GLU A 35 -7.23 -5.73 17.29
C GLU A 35 -6.26 -4.63 17.68
N ALA A 36 -6.46 -3.44 17.13
CA ALA A 36 -5.66 -2.26 17.38
C ALA A 36 -6.58 -1.04 17.33
N PRO A 37 -6.26 0.05 18.03
CA PRO A 37 -7.07 1.27 17.97
C PRO A 37 -6.91 1.94 16.61
N GLY A 38 -7.90 2.75 16.21
CA GLY A 38 -8.02 3.26 14.83
C GLY A 38 -6.87 4.16 14.39
N GLU A 39 -6.19 4.80 15.34
CA GLU A 39 -5.00 5.62 15.10
C GLU A 39 -3.75 4.80 14.74
N VAL A 40 -3.73 3.49 15.01
CA VAL A 40 -2.61 2.60 14.66
C VAL A 40 -2.99 1.82 13.40
N PRO A 41 -2.47 2.22 12.22
CA PRO A 41 -2.78 1.53 10.99
C PRO A 41 -2.08 0.15 10.95
N VAL A 42 -2.80 -0.85 10.46
CA VAL A 42 -2.30 -2.23 10.34
C VAL A 42 -2.19 -2.57 8.85
N TYR A 43 -0.97 -2.90 8.42
CA TYR A 43 -0.66 -3.26 7.04
C TYR A 43 -0.08 -4.67 6.96
N ARG A 44 -0.15 -5.24 5.76
CA ARG A 44 0.70 -6.37 5.41
C ARG A 44 2.09 -5.85 5.07
N GLU A 45 3.12 -6.55 5.53
CA GLU A 45 4.52 -6.11 5.41
C GLU A 45 4.93 -5.85 3.96
N GLU A 46 4.56 -6.76 3.05
CA GLU A 46 4.90 -6.66 1.63
C GLU A 46 4.29 -5.42 0.96
N ILE A 47 3.06 -5.06 1.36
CA ILE A 47 2.37 -3.88 0.84
C ILE A 47 2.99 -2.62 1.42
N TYR A 48 3.28 -2.62 2.72
CA TYR A 48 3.92 -1.49 3.38
C TYR A 48 5.28 -1.18 2.76
N ARG A 49 6.09 -2.21 2.50
CA ARG A 49 7.41 -2.07 1.84
C ARG A 49 7.29 -1.51 0.43
N ALA A 50 6.33 -2.00 -0.37
CA ALA A 50 6.09 -1.49 -1.72
C ALA A 50 5.69 -0.01 -1.74
N ILE A 51 4.84 0.42 -0.80
CA ILE A 51 4.44 1.83 -0.66
C ILE A 51 5.65 2.69 -0.30
N GLN A 52 6.49 2.24 0.64
CA GLN A 52 7.69 2.97 1.05
C GLN A 52 8.70 3.13 -0.09
N GLU A 53 8.87 2.10 -0.92
CA GLU A 53 9.74 2.14 -2.09
C GLU A 53 9.20 3.10 -3.16
N ALA A 54 7.91 3.01 -3.50
CA ALA A 54 7.28 3.92 -4.45
C ALA A 54 7.35 5.39 -4.00
N ASN A 55 7.15 5.66 -2.70
CA ASN A 55 7.28 7.01 -2.14
C ASN A 55 8.70 7.53 -2.26
N ARG A 56 9.71 6.68 -2.03
CA ARG A 56 11.12 7.06 -2.20
C ARG A 56 11.46 7.37 -3.65
N ASP A 57 11.00 6.54 -4.58
CA ASP A 57 11.21 6.73 -6.02
C ASP A 57 10.50 7.97 -6.57
N ALA A 58 9.35 8.33 -5.99
CA ALA A 58 8.65 9.55 -6.33
C ALA A 58 9.44 10.79 -5.92
N VAL A 59 10.03 10.79 -4.71
CA VAL A 59 10.86 11.90 -4.21
C VAL A 59 12.17 12.03 -5.00
N ALA A 60 12.75 10.93 -5.47
CA ALA A 60 14.00 10.95 -6.22
C ALA A 60 13.87 11.48 -7.66
N ARG A 61 12.66 11.67 -8.19
CA ARG A 61 12.41 12.16 -9.56
C ARG A 61 12.37 13.69 -9.59
N ASP A 62 13.55 14.32 -9.56
CA ASP A 62 13.71 15.78 -9.61
C ASP A 62 13.32 16.39 -10.98
N ASP A 63 13.56 15.67 -12.09
CA ASP A 63 13.39 16.17 -13.47
C ASP A 63 11.92 16.38 -13.93
N SER A 64 10.95 15.97 -13.12
CA SER A 64 9.53 15.91 -13.52
C SER A 64 8.71 17.16 -13.20
N MET A 65 9.24 18.09 -12.39
CA MET A 65 8.43 19.20 -11.89
C MET A 65 8.13 20.25 -12.99
N GLN A 66 9.08 20.52 -13.88
CA GLN A 66 8.87 21.39 -15.05
C GLN A 66 7.88 20.78 -16.06
N SER A 67 8.04 19.49 -16.38
CA SER A 67 7.18 18.81 -17.35
C SER A 67 5.74 18.67 -16.87
N ILE A 68 5.53 18.44 -15.56
CA ILE A 68 4.19 18.46 -14.96
C ILE A 68 3.58 19.88 -15.00
N TYR A 69 4.37 20.92 -14.71
CA TYR A 69 3.92 22.30 -14.80
C TYR A 69 3.46 22.66 -16.21
N ASP A 70 4.21 22.26 -17.23
CA ASP A 70 3.90 22.54 -18.64
C ASP A 70 2.62 21.83 -19.11
N ILE A 71 2.38 20.60 -18.67
CA ILE A 71 1.14 19.86 -18.94
C ILE A 71 -0.07 20.56 -18.32
N PHE A 72 0.06 21.04 -17.08
CA PHE A 72 -1.06 21.65 -16.35
C PHE A 72 -1.37 23.07 -16.83
N LYS A 73 -0.36 23.82 -17.30
CA LYS A 73 -0.54 25.20 -17.78
C LYS A 73 -1.10 25.28 -19.20
N ASN A 74 -0.89 24.24 -20.01
CA ASN A 74 -1.37 24.20 -21.38
C ASN A 74 -2.00 22.82 -21.69
N PRO A 75 -3.24 22.57 -21.23
CA PRO A 75 -3.97 21.37 -21.62
C PRO A 75 -4.29 21.49 -23.11
N LYS A 76 -3.46 20.88 -23.96
CA LYS A 76 -3.69 20.83 -25.41
C LYS A 76 -5.11 20.31 -25.65
N PRO A 77 -5.98 21.02 -26.38
CA PRO A 77 -7.23 20.44 -26.84
C PRO A 77 -6.90 19.34 -27.86
N GLU A 78 -7.45 18.14 -27.63
CA GLU A 78 -7.47 17.07 -28.63
C GLU A 78 -8.15 17.58 -29.91
N SER A 79 -7.41 17.60 -31.02
CA SER A 79 -8.02 17.58 -32.35
C SER A 79 -8.28 16.12 -32.75
N LYS A 80 -9.54 15.67 -32.67
CA LYS A 80 -10.06 14.52 -33.43
C LYS A 80 -10.73 15.04 -34.71
N PRO A 81 -11.04 14.19 -35.71
CA PRO A 81 -10.34 13.05 -36.29
C PRO A 81 -10.16 13.24 -37.82
N ASP A 82 -9.04 12.86 -38.42
CA ASP A 82 -8.97 12.78 -39.89
C ASP A 82 -9.80 11.57 -40.36
N THR A 83 -11.03 11.87 -40.77
CA THR A 83 -11.80 11.03 -41.69
C THR A 83 -11.29 11.37 -43.08
N THR A 84 -10.33 10.62 -43.59
CA THR A 84 -10.04 10.66 -45.03
C THR A 84 -10.96 9.65 -45.68
N GLU A 85 -12.01 10.17 -46.30
CA GLU A 85 -12.84 9.47 -47.27
C GLU A 85 -11.95 8.77 -48.31
N ASP A 86 -12.18 7.46 -48.48
CA ASP A 86 -11.82 6.72 -49.68
C ASP A 86 -12.41 7.45 -50.90
N GLN A 87 -11.54 7.91 -51.80
CA GLN A 87 -11.84 8.09 -53.22
C GLN A 87 -10.80 7.33 -54.04
#